data_AF-A0A9E1J1I6-F1
#
_entry.id   AF-A0A9E1J1I6-F1
#
_cell.length_a   1.000
_cell.length_b   1.000
_cell.length_c   1.000
_cell.angle_alpha   90.00
_cell.angle_beta   90.00
_cell.angle_gamma   90.00
#
_symmetry.space_group_name_H-M   'P 1'
#
loop_
_entity.id
_entity.type
_entity.pdbx_description
1 polymer ?
#
loop_
_entity_poly.entity_id
_entity_poly.type
_entity_poly.pdbx_seq_one_letter_code
_entity_poly.pdbx_strand_id
1 'polypeptide(L)'
;MGSIDADAHVIESEATFAYMDPEYSRLTPIPVTRNESANSEFGFEGQQLNQYWVVDGRLQPRSFNVGTNTTQKEAREMSDVAMRLAHMDE
;
A
#
# COMPACT_ATOMS: atom_id res chain seq x y z
N MET A 1 2.33 -18.38 -23.26
CA MET A 1 1.15 -18.94 -22.58
C MET A 1 1.03 -18.16 -21.29
N GLY A 2 -0.07 -17.44 -21.08
CA GLY A 2 -0.22 -16.61 -19.88
C GLY A 2 -0.46 -17.47 -18.64
N SER A 3 0.01 -17.01 -17.49
CA SER A 3 -0.39 -17.51 -16.17
C SER A 3 -1.65 -16.78 -15.72
N ILE A 4 -2.44 -17.43 -14.86
CA ILE A 4 -3.48 -16.77 -14.09
C ILE A 4 -2.94 -16.67 -12.67
N ASP A 5 -2.78 -15.45 -12.18
CA ASP A 5 -2.43 -15.21 -10.78
C ASP A 5 -3.69 -15.37 -9.94
N ALA A 6 -3.71 -16.41 -9.10
CA ALA A 6 -4.85 -16.71 -8.24
C ALA A 6 -4.86 -15.87 -6.95
N ASP A 7 -3.79 -15.13 -6.66
CA ASP A 7 -3.63 -14.35 -5.43
C ASP A 7 -2.91 -13.03 -5.69
N ALA A 8 -3.69 -11.98 -5.95
CA ALA A 8 -3.19 -10.64 -6.18
C ALA A 8 -3.83 -9.65 -5.21
N HIS A 9 -3.02 -8.70 -4.72
CA HIS A 9 -3.44 -7.63 -3.84
C HIS A 9 -3.26 -6.25 -4.49
N VAL A 10 -4.02 -5.28 -3.98
CA VAL A 10 -3.88 -3.85 -4.27
C VAL A 10 -3.58 -3.13 -2.96
N ILE A 11 -2.79 -2.06 -3.00
CA ILE A 11 -2.55 -1.19 -1.85
C ILE A 11 -3.59 -0.09 -1.85
N GLU A 12 -4.37 0.04 -0.79
CA GLU A 12 -5.36 1.09 -0.67
C GLU A 12 -4.71 2.49 -0.52
N SER A 13 -5.44 3.49 -1.00
CA SER A 13 -5.08 4.90 -0.89
C SER A 13 -6.18 5.68 -0.16
N GLU A 14 -5.92 6.95 0.13
CA GLU A 14 -6.91 7.86 0.72
C GLU A 14 -8.18 7.96 -0.14
N ALA A 15 -8.04 7.80 -1.47
CA ALA A 15 -9.17 7.80 -2.39
C ALA A 15 -10.15 6.63 -2.14
N THR A 16 -9.65 5.48 -1.67
CA THR A 16 -10.50 4.33 -1.32
C THR A 16 -11.50 4.70 -0.23
N PHE A 17 -11.06 5.45 0.78
CA PHE A 17 -11.89 5.80 1.94
C PHE A 17 -12.75 7.05 1.73
N ALA A 18 -12.55 7.79 0.64
CA ALA A 18 -13.38 8.93 0.28
C ALA A 18 -14.85 8.56 0.02
N TYR A 19 -15.14 7.27 -0.20
CA TYR A 19 -16.48 6.73 -0.42
C TYR A 19 -17.15 6.16 0.85
N MET A 20 -16.49 6.26 2.02
CA MET A 20 -17.10 5.85 3.28
C MET A 20 -18.32 6.71 3.62
N ASP A 21 -19.29 6.12 4.32
CA ASP A 21 -20.42 6.88 4.89
C ASP A 21 -19.88 8.01 5.79
N PRO A 22 -20.36 9.26 5.62
CA PRO A 22 -19.95 10.38 6.46
C PRO A 22 -20.07 10.13 7.97
N GLU A 23 -21.05 9.33 8.43
CA GLU A 23 -21.21 8.92 9.84
C GLU A 23 -19.94 8.24 10.38
N TYR A 24 -19.22 7.51 9.52
CA TYR A 24 -18.03 6.74 9.87
C TYR A 24 -16.71 7.41 9.48
N SER A 25 -16.73 8.63 8.94
CA SER A 25 -15.52 9.35 8.50
C SER A 25 -14.41 9.44 9.56
N ARG A 26 -14.76 9.48 10.84
CA ARG A 26 -13.82 9.46 11.98
C ARG A 26 -13.04 8.14 12.14
N LEU A 27 -13.49 7.08 11.49
CA LEU A 27 -12.89 5.73 11.53
C LEU A 27 -11.97 5.47 10.33
N THR A 28 -11.86 6.42 9.39
CA THR A 28 -11.01 6.30 8.22
C THR A 28 -9.55 6.02 8.63
N PRO A 29 -8.93 4.96 8.09
CA PRO A 29 -7.50 4.71 8.27
C PRO A 29 -6.65 5.89 7.82
N ILE A 30 -5.72 6.34 8.66
CA ILE A 30 -4.86 7.48 8.36
C ILE A 30 -3.46 6.97 8.02
N PRO A 31 -2.93 7.22 6.82
CA PRO A 31 -1.57 6.86 6.48
C PRO A 31 -0.59 7.82 7.18
N VAL A 32 0.44 7.26 7.82
CA VAL A 32 1.50 8.05 8.45
C VAL A 32 2.88 7.49 8.08
N THR A 33 3.83 8.40 7.89
CA THR A 33 5.24 8.05 7.64
C THR A 33 6.06 8.50 8.83
N ARG A 34 6.81 7.57 9.41
CA ARG A 34 7.80 7.89 10.43
C ARG A 34 9.03 8.49 9.76
N ASN A 35 9.47 9.66 10.23
CA ASN A 35 10.71 10.26 9.76
C ASN A 35 11.91 9.32 9.96
N GLU A 36 12.87 9.40 9.04
CA GLU A 36 14.11 8.64 9.10
C GLU A 36 14.83 8.91 10.43
N SER A 37 15.36 7.84 11.01
CA SER A 37 16.19 7.90 12.22
C SER A 37 17.39 6.96 12.09
N ALA A 38 18.42 7.16 12.89
CA ALA A 38 19.60 6.30 12.91
C ALA A 38 19.28 4.80 13.11
N ASN A 39 18.11 4.47 13.69
CA ASN A 39 17.64 3.11 13.94
C ASN A 39 16.50 2.71 12.98
N SER A 40 16.60 3.06 11.71
CA SER A 40 15.57 2.68 10.73
C SER A 40 15.61 1.17 10.49
N GLU A 41 14.44 0.53 10.53
CA GLU A 41 14.28 -0.88 10.20
C GLU A 41 14.12 -1.04 8.69
N PHE A 42 14.64 -2.14 8.16
CA PHE A 42 14.60 -2.46 6.73
C PHE A 42 13.95 -3.84 6.54
N GLY A 43 13.14 -3.94 5.48
CA GLY A 43 12.50 -5.18 5.05
C GLY A 43 13.47 -6.10 4.31
N PHE A 44 12.95 -7.26 3.91
CA PHE A 44 13.74 -8.30 3.24
C PHE A 44 14.38 -7.85 1.92
N GLU A 45 13.77 -6.89 1.22
CA GLU A 45 14.27 -6.34 -0.06
C GLU A 45 14.96 -4.99 0.13
N GLY A 46 15.36 -4.65 1.37
CA GLY A 46 16.11 -3.43 1.69
C GLY A 46 15.27 -2.14 1.70
N GLN A 47 13.95 -2.24 1.54
CA GLN A 47 13.04 -1.11 1.68
C GLN A 47 12.91 -0.69 3.15
N GLN A 48 12.84 0.61 3.42
CA GLN A 48 12.66 1.10 4.78
C GLN A 48 11.24 0.81 5.29
N LEU A 49 11.14 0.28 6.51
CA LEU A 49 9.88 -0.02 7.18
C LEU A 49 9.44 1.20 8.02
N ASN A 50 8.97 2.25 7.36
CA ASN A 50 8.58 3.51 8.03
C ASN A 50 7.14 3.94 7.78
N GLN A 51 6.35 3.16 7.04
CA GLN A 51 4.97 3.49 6.72
C GLN A 51 4.01 2.70 7.60
N TYR A 52 3.01 3.38 8.12
CA TYR A 52 1.99 2.82 9.01
C TYR A 52 0.60 3.35 8.65
N TRP A 53 -0.40 2.60 9.08
CA TRP A 53 -1.78 3.05 9.20
C TRP A 53 -2.10 3.34 10.66
N VAL A 54 -2.80 4.43 10.93
CA VAL A 54 -3.53 4.59 12.20
C VAL A 54 -4.95 4.09 11.97
N VAL A 55 -5.30 3.00 12.63
CA VAL A 55 -6.64 2.40 12.61
C VAL A 55 -7.13 2.30 14.04
N ASP A 56 -8.26 2.95 14.34
CA ASP A 56 -8.84 2.98 15.69
C ASP A 56 -7.83 3.40 16.79
N GLY A 57 -7.04 4.45 16.49
CA GLY A 57 -6.00 4.97 17.38
C GLY A 57 -4.77 4.08 17.54
N ARG A 58 -4.64 2.99 16.78
CA ARG A 58 -3.50 2.06 16.83
C ARG A 58 -2.68 2.12 15.55
N LEU A 59 -1.36 2.10 15.70
CA LEU A 59 -0.43 1.98 14.57
C LEU A 59 -0.38 0.53 14.08
N GLN A 60 -0.57 0.36 12.77
CA GLN A 60 -0.46 -0.90 12.06
C GLN A 60 0.60 -0.75 10.97
N PRO A 61 1.57 -1.67 10.83
CA PRO A 61 2.54 -1.63 9.74
C PRO A 61 1.84 -1.65 8.37
N ARG A 62 2.25 -0.78 7.44
CA ARG A 62 1.67 -0.69 6.09
C ARG A 62 2.42 -1.53 5.05
N SER A 63 3.70 -1.83 5.26
CA SER A 63 4.61 -2.22 4.16
C SER A 63 5.37 -3.54 4.36
N PHE A 64 4.83 -4.48 5.13
CA PHE A 64 5.54 -5.72 5.44
C PHE A 64 5.50 -6.77 4.31
N ASN A 65 4.49 -6.74 3.45
CA ASN A 65 4.25 -7.76 2.42
C ASN A 65 4.13 -7.19 1.00
N VAL A 66 4.79 -6.05 0.74
CA VAL A 66 4.80 -5.42 -0.59
C VAL A 66 6.10 -5.82 -1.27
N GLY A 67 6.02 -6.68 -2.29
CA GLY A 67 7.16 -6.94 -3.16
C GLY A 67 7.57 -5.66 -3.89
N THR A 68 8.87 -5.41 -4.00
CA THR A 68 9.44 -4.23 -4.67
C THR A 68 9.27 -4.26 -6.18
N ASN A 69 8.82 -5.38 -6.75
CA ASN A 69 8.67 -5.58 -8.20
C ASN A 69 7.61 -4.66 -8.81
N THR A 70 6.57 -4.28 -8.05
CA THR A 70 5.61 -3.23 -8.47
C THR A 70 6.04 -1.88 -7.90
N THR A 71 7.12 -1.32 -8.46
CA THR A 71 7.77 -0.09 -7.96
C THR A 71 6.88 1.15 -8.07
N GLN A 72 6.03 1.22 -9.10
CA GLN A 72 5.21 2.40 -9.39
C GLN A 72 3.97 2.44 -8.49
N LYS A 73 3.76 3.58 -7.83
CA LYS A 73 2.64 3.81 -6.91
C LYS A 73 1.30 3.63 -7.63
N GLU A 74 1.23 4.10 -8.87
CA GLU A 74 0.01 4.14 -9.66
C GLU A 74 -0.46 2.73 -10.05
N ALA A 75 0.49 1.83 -10.34
CA ALA A 75 0.21 0.42 -10.58
C ALA A 75 -0.25 -0.30 -9.32
N ARG A 76 0.48 -0.15 -8.20
CA ARG A 76 0.18 -0.89 -6.95
C ARG A 76 -1.08 -0.40 -6.22
N GLU A 77 -1.44 0.88 -6.39
CA GLU A 77 -2.68 1.46 -5.82
C GLU A 77 -3.85 1.43 -6.82
N MET A 78 -3.64 0.87 -8.02
CA MET A 78 -4.63 0.74 -9.08
C MET A 78 -5.26 2.09 -9.51
N SER A 79 -4.52 3.19 -9.34
CA SER A 79 -4.94 4.50 -9.85
C SER A 79 -4.68 4.65 -11.35
N ASP A 80 -3.77 3.83 -11.92
CA ASP A 80 -3.61 3.62 -13.36
C ASP A 80 -3.78 2.13 -13.70
N VAL A 81 -4.97 1.79 -14.21
CA VAL A 81 -5.31 0.40 -14.59
C VAL A 81 -4.47 -0.10 -15.75
N ALA A 82 -4.15 0.76 -16.72
CA ALA A 82 -3.36 0.36 -17.89
C ALA A 82 -1.93 0.01 -17.46
N MET A 83 -1.37 0.77 -16.53
CA MET A 83 -0.05 0.49 -15.95
C MET A 83 -0.04 -0.82 -15.16
N ARG A 84 -1.09 -1.10 -14.37
CA ARG A 84 -1.21 -2.38 -13.64
C ARG A 84 -1.29 -3.58 -14.58
N LEU A 85 -2.00 -3.45 -15.70
CA LEU A 85 -2.10 -4.48 -16.74
C LEU A 85 -0.75 -4.69 -17.45
N ALA A 86 -0.03 -3.63 -17.81
CA ALA A 86 1.30 -3.73 -18.40
C ALA A 86 2.27 -4.50 -17.49
N HIS A 87 2.21 -4.27 -16.17
CA HIS A 87 2.97 -5.05 -15.20
C HIS A 87 2.54 -6.53 -15.11
N MET A 88 1.30 -6.90 -15.49
CA MET A 88 0.87 -8.31 -15.58
C MET A 88 1.38 -9.02 -16.84
N ASP A 89 1.81 -8.27 -17.85
CA ASP A 89 2.31 -8.80 -19.11
C ASP A 89 3.81 -9.19 -19.05
N GLU A 90 4.51 -8.78 -17.99
CA GLU A 90 5.93 -9.10 -17.71
C GLU A 90 6.12 -10.52 -17.15
#